data_AF-A0A1X7SQ00-F1
#
_entry.id   AF-A0A1X7SQ00-F1
#
_cell.length_a   1.000
_cell.length_b   1.000
_cell.length_c   1.000
_cell.angle_alpha   90.00
_cell.angle_beta   90.00
_cell.angle_gamma   90.00
#
_symmetry.space_group_name_H-M   'P 1'
#
loop_
_entity.id
_entity.type
_entity.pdbx_description
1 polymer ?
#
loop_
_entity_poly.entity_id
_entity_poly.type
_entity_poly.pdbx_seq_one_letter_code
_entity_poly.pdbx_strand_id
1 'polypeptide(L)'
;MCQLAYTNLANTRMTFSSHQLQSLSEAVKEDYLGLMTRFTEYDEEKYQFVHLSIQEFLGAWWIAKHEKKREEVFKDHFDDDHFRMCLRFVAGLTHLEHESYQQYFNEQELDLECKREPLFGFETCHLSYFYQNPEIRAGHIYSDDFENVPILLLQLLYESQNTTLCQVLAQSINNHS
;
A
#
# COMPACT_ATOMS: atom_id res chain seq x y z
N MET A 1 18.70 9.20 5.73
CA MET A 1 17.42 8.74 6.32
C MET A 1 16.75 7.67 5.46
N CYS A 2 16.48 7.93 4.18
CA CYS A 2 15.81 6.96 3.30
C CYS A 2 16.51 5.58 3.27
N GLN A 3 17.85 5.57 3.11
CA GLN A 3 18.63 4.34 3.17
C GLN A 3 18.50 3.62 4.53
N LEU A 4 18.56 4.37 5.63
CA LEU A 4 18.39 3.82 6.98
C LEU A 4 17.00 3.19 7.14
N ALA A 5 15.96 3.86 6.66
CA ALA A 5 14.59 3.35 6.69
C ALA A 5 14.47 2.03 5.89
N TYR A 6 14.98 2.02 4.66
CA TYR A 6 15.00 0.83 3.80
C TYR A 6 15.76 -0.34 4.42
N THR A 7 17.01 -0.13 4.84
CA THR A 7 17.84 -1.20 5.41
C THR A 7 17.22 -1.77 6.68
N ASN A 8 16.63 -0.95 7.55
CA ASN A 8 15.96 -1.48 8.73
C ASN A 8 14.67 -2.22 8.37
N LEU A 9 13.89 -1.75 7.40
CA LEU A 9 12.69 -2.45 6.94
C LEU A 9 13.03 -3.83 6.36
N ALA A 10 14.05 -3.91 5.50
CA ALA A 10 14.55 -5.15 4.92
C ALA A 10 15.09 -6.15 5.97
N ASN A 11 15.52 -5.66 7.13
CA ASN A 11 15.96 -6.47 8.26
C ASN A 11 14.87 -6.67 9.33
N THR A 12 13.62 -6.28 9.05
CA THR A 12 12.48 -6.36 9.97
C THR A 12 12.74 -5.65 11.31
N ARG A 13 13.43 -4.50 11.26
CA ARG A 13 13.75 -3.66 12.42
C ARG A 13 13.02 -2.33 12.35
N MET A 14 12.43 -1.93 13.47
CA MET A 14 11.71 -0.66 13.63
C MET A 14 12.45 0.31 14.55
N THR A 15 13.43 -0.19 15.29
CA THR A 15 14.26 0.56 16.22
C THR A 15 15.72 0.47 15.79
N PHE A 16 16.48 1.51 16.11
CA PHE A 16 17.90 1.59 15.77
C PHE A 16 18.68 2.32 16.86
N SER A 17 19.96 1.99 16.96
CA SER A 17 20.86 2.57 17.95
C SER A 17 21.46 3.90 17.47
N SER A 18 21.97 4.69 18.42
CA SER A 18 22.72 5.92 18.12
C SER A 18 23.87 5.69 17.12
N HIS A 19 24.54 4.53 17.18
CA HIS A 19 25.58 4.14 16.22
C HIS A 19 25.06 4.13 14.77
N GLN A 20 23.88 3.56 14.52
CA GLN A 20 23.31 3.51 13.16
C GLN A 20 22.99 4.91 12.62
N LEU A 21 22.73 5.88 13.51
CA LEU A 21 22.46 7.27 13.18
C LEU A 21 23.71 8.11 12.90
N GLN A 22 24.91 7.62 13.22
CA GLN A 22 26.15 8.35 12.94
C GLN A 22 26.34 8.62 11.44
N SER A 23 25.85 7.70 10.60
CA SER A 23 25.87 7.79 9.14
C SER A 23 25.01 8.92 8.55
N LEU A 24 24.12 9.53 9.33
CA LEU A 24 23.29 10.64 8.88
C LEU A 24 24.10 11.94 8.82
N SER A 25 23.77 12.80 7.85
CA SER A 25 24.36 14.14 7.72
C SER A 25 24.02 15.02 8.91
N GLU A 26 24.86 15.99 9.24
CA GLU A 26 24.64 16.94 10.35
C GLU A 26 23.33 17.72 10.21
N ALA A 27 22.94 18.11 8.99
CA ALA A 27 21.66 18.78 8.71
C ALA A 27 20.41 17.95 9.08
N VAL A 28 20.57 16.63 9.24
CA VAL A 28 19.51 15.72 9.67
C VAL A 28 19.57 15.46 11.17
N LYS A 29 20.69 15.76 11.83
CA LYS A 29 20.86 15.50 13.27
C LYS A 29 20.20 16.58 14.13
N GLU A 30 19.84 17.72 13.55
CA GLU A 30 18.98 18.71 14.20
C GLU A 30 17.53 18.20 14.22
N ASP A 31 17.15 17.60 15.34
CA ASP A 31 15.81 17.05 15.63
C ASP A 31 15.29 15.97 14.65
N TYR A 32 16.15 15.41 13.79
CA TYR A 32 15.76 14.38 12.82
C TYR A 32 14.56 14.77 11.95
N LEU A 33 14.43 16.07 11.66
CA LEU A 33 13.30 16.66 10.93
C LEU A 33 11.94 16.43 11.61
N GLY A 34 11.93 16.11 12.92
CA GLY A 34 10.72 15.73 13.66
C GLY A 34 10.13 14.37 13.27
N LEU A 35 10.87 13.54 12.52
CA LEU A 35 10.37 12.26 12.00
C LEU A 35 10.71 11.07 12.91
N MET A 36 11.48 11.29 13.97
CA MET A 36 12.02 10.23 14.81
C MET A 36 11.78 10.52 16.28
N THR A 37 11.50 9.49 17.06
CA THR A 37 11.41 9.58 18.52
C THR A 37 12.60 8.86 19.15
N ARG A 38 12.98 9.32 20.35
CA ARG A 38 14.03 8.73 21.17
C ARG A 38 13.41 8.14 22.44
N PHE A 39 13.83 6.94 22.82
CA PHE A 39 13.44 6.29 24.06
C PHE A 39 14.62 5.49 24.63
N THR A 40 14.53 5.10 25.90
CA THR A 40 15.57 4.31 26.58
C THR A 40 15.07 2.89 26.77
N GLU A 41 15.88 1.91 26.38
CA GLU A 41 15.60 0.49 26.54
C GLU A 41 16.84 -0.19 27.13
N TYR A 42 16.72 -0.80 28.32
CA TYR A 42 17.85 -1.42 29.05
C TYR A 42 19.08 -0.50 29.17
N ASP A 43 18.86 0.75 29.57
CA ASP A 43 19.89 1.80 29.69
C ASP A 43 20.58 2.23 28.37
N GLU A 44 20.11 1.73 27.23
CA GLU A 44 20.57 2.15 25.90
C GLU A 44 19.58 3.12 25.25
N GLU A 45 20.10 4.20 24.64
CA GLU A 45 19.28 5.07 23.80
C GLU A 45 18.93 4.37 22.47
N LYS A 46 17.63 4.22 22.25
CA LYS A 46 17.03 3.73 21.02
C LYS A 46 16.25 4.84 20.34
N TYR A 47 16.11 4.68 19.03
CA TYR A 47 15.43 5.60 18.19
C TYR A 47 14.51 4.83 17.25
N GLN A 48 13.38 5.41 16.89
CA GLN A 48 12.43 4.85 15.93
C GLN A 48 11.78 5.97 15.13
N PHE A 49 11.19 5.66 13.97
CA PHE A 49 10.35 6.63 13.29
C PHE A 49 9.06 6.88 14.11
N VAL A 50 8.53 8.11 14.04
CA VAL A 50 7.30 8.49 14.76
C VAL A 50 6.12 7.59 14.40
N HIS A 51 6.10 7.09 13.16
CA HIS A 51 5.12 6.12 12.69
C HIS A 51 5.75 5.18 11.66
N LEU A 52 5.31 3.93 11.63
CA LEU A 52 5.81 2.91 10.70
C LEU A 52 5.63 3.32 9.23
N SER A 53 4.50 3.96 8.88
CA SER A 53 4.27 4.44 7.51
C SER A 53 5.29 5.49 7.05
N ILE A 54 5.91 6.24 7.98
CA ILE A 54 6.99 7.17 7.65
C ILE A 54 8.25 6.37 7.26
N GLN A 55 8.55 5.29 7.99
CA GLN A 55 9.65 4.39 7.64
C GLN A 55 9.41 3.73 6.28
N GLU A 56 8.20 3.22 6.04
CA GLU A 56 7.81 2.60 4.76
C GLU A 56 7.89 3.62 3.61
N PHE A 57 7.40 4.84 3.81
CA PHE A 57 7.49 5.91 2.81
C PHE A 57 8.94 6.28 2.48
N LEU A 58 9.79 6.45 3.49
CA LEU A 58 11.20 6.77 3.30
C LEU A 58 11.96 5.59 2.65
N GLY A 59 11.59 4.35 2.97
CA GLY A 59 12.07 3.15 2.31
C GLY A 59 11.66 3.10 0.83
N ALA A 60 10.39 3.36 0.54
CA ALA A 60 9.87 3.48 -0.82
C ALA A 60 10.59 4.57 -1.63
N TRP A 61 10.86 5.71 -1.01
CA TRP A 61 11.64 6.79 -1.65
C TRP A 61 13.06 6.34 -1.99
N TRP A 62 13.70 5.56 -1.10
CA TRP A 62 15.02 4.99 -1.38
C TRP A 62 14.98 4.06 -2.60
N ILE A 63 14.03 3.11 -2.62
CA ILE A 63 13.83 2.16 -3.72
C ILE A 63 13.57 2.91 -5.03
N ALA A 64 12.68 3.89 -5.01
CA ALA A 64 12.33 4.68 -6.19
C ALA A 64 13.54 5.42 -6.77
N LYS A 65 14.45 5.94 -5.94
CA LYS A 65 15.57 6.77 -6.41
C LYS A 65 16.85 6.00 -6.72
N HIS A 66 17.16 4.92 -6.00
CA HIS A 66 18.51 4.34 -6.01
C HIS A 66 18.57 2.89 -6.50
N GLU A 67 17.44 2.18 -6.58
CA GLU A 67 17.46 0.79 -6.99
C GLU A 67 17.27 0.65 -8.51
N LYS A 68 18.30 0.13 -9.19
CA LYS A 68 18.28 -0.08 -10.65
C LYS A 68 17.29 -1.17 -11.05
N LYS A 69 16.97 -2.08 -10.13
CA LYS A 69 16.07 -3.24 -10.32
C LYS A 69 14.93 -3.19 -9.30
N ARG A 70 14.15 -2.11 -9.33
CA ARG A 70 13.01 -1.89 -8.41
C ARG A 70 12.05 -3.09 -8.35
N GLU A 71 11.79 -3.70 -9.51
CA GLU A 71 10.92 -4.88 -9.60
C GLU A 71 11.46 -6.09 -8.85
N GLU A 72 12.78 -6.28 -8.83
CA GLU A 72 13.40 -7.43 -8.15
C GLU A 72 13.23 -7.33 -6.63
N VAL A 73 13.36 -6.12 -6.08
CA VAL A 73 13.08 -5.87 -4.65
C VAL A 73 11.69 -6.36 -4.26
N PHE A 74 10.68 -6.07 -5.09
CA PHE A 74 9.32 -6.49 -4.77
C PHE A 74 9.03 -7.96 -5.10
N LYS A 75 9.79 -8.59 -6.01
CA LYS A 75 9.68 -10.04 -6.25
C LYS A 75 10.10 -10.84 -5.02
N ASP A 76 11.18 -10.42 -4.37
CA ASP A 76 11.72 -11.13 -3.20
C ASP A 76 10.98 -10.81 -1.89
N HIS A 77 10.18 -9.73 -1.88
CA HIS A 77 9.48 -9.23 -0.69
C HIS A 77 7.96 -9.06 -0.88
N PHE A 78 7.35 -9.72 -1.88
CA PHE A 78 5.93 -9.50 -2.19
C PHE A 78 4.98 -9.90 -1.04
N ASP A 79 5.34 -10.94 -0.29
CA ASP A 79 4.55 -11.45 0.83
C ASP A 79 4.78 -10.64 2.14
N ASP A 80 5.68 -9.67 2.13
CA ASP A 80 5.93 -8.78 3.27
C ASP A 80 4.98 -7.57 3.22
N ASP A 81 4.17 -7.41 4.28
CA ASP A 81 3.17 -6.35 4.35
C ASP A 81 3.76 -4.94 4.29
N HIS A 82 4.97 -4.74 4.82
CA HIS A 82 5.66 -3.45 4.75
C HIS A 82 6.18 -3.16 3.35
N PHE A 83 6.65 -4.16 2.64
CA PHE A 83 7.05 -4.00 1.23
C PHE A 83 5.84 -3.83 0.31
N ARG A 84 4.69 -4.43 0.63
CA ARG A 84 3.41 -4.11 -0.03
C ARG A 84 3.01 -2.65 0.18
N MET A 85 3.21 -2.10 1.39
CA MET A 85 3.05 -0.66 1.63
C MET A 85 4.06 0.18 0.86
N CYS A 86 5.34 -0.21 0.83
CA CYS A 86 6.37 0.45 0.04
C CYS A 86 6.00 0.47 -1.45
N LEU A 87 5.44 -0.62 -1.99
CA LEU A 87 5.03 -0.73 -3.38
C LEU A 87 3.97 0.33 -3.73
N ARG A 88 2.99 0.56 -2.85
CA ARG A 88 1.97 1.60 -3.02
C ARG A 88 2.60 2.99 -3.09
N PHE A 89 3.55 3.28 -2.20
CA PHE A 89 4.27 4.54 -2.23
C PHE A 89 5.16 4.67 -3.47
N VAL A 90 5.87 3.61 -3.88
CA VAL A 90 6.68 3.61 -5.10
C VAL A 90 5.82 3.88 -6.33
N ALA A 91 4.64 3.26 -6.43
CA ALA A 91 3.68 3.52 -7.49
C ALA A 91 3.28 5.01 -7.54
N GLY A 92 2.95 5.60 -6.38
CA GLY A 92 2.64 7.03 -6.28
C GLY A 92 3.82 7.95 -6.61
N LEU A 93 5.03 7.62 -6.15
CA LEU A 93 6.24 8.43 -6.33
C LEU A 93 6.80 8.41 -7.75
N THR A 94 6.56 7.32 -8.48
CA THR A 94 7.05 7.13 -9.86
C THR A 94 5.97 7.41 -10.90
N HIS A 95 4.75 7.72 -10.46
CA HIS A 95 3.57 7.86 -11.31
C HIS A 95 3.36 6.68 -12.29
N LEU A 96 3.94 5.52 -11.96
CA LEU A 96 3.97 4.34 -12.82
C LEU A 96 4.53 4.62 -14.23
N GLU A 97 5.40 5.61 -14.39
CA GLU A 97 5.95 6.05 -15.68
C GLU A 97 7.07 5.14 -16.24
N HIS A 98 7.43 4.07 -15.53
CA HIS A 98 8.49 3.18 -15.97
C HIS A 98 8.10 2.43 -17.26
N GLU A 99 9.04 2.24 -18.18
CA GLU A 99 8.80 1.61 -19.49
C GLU A 99 8.17 0.22 -19.36
N SER A 100 8.57 -0.57 -18.37
CA SER A 100 7.97 -1.88 -18.10
C SER A 100 6.51 -1.85 -17.69
N TYR A 101 6.00 -0.71 -17.20
CA TYR A 101 4.60 -0.55 -16.80
C TYR A 101 3.71 -0.09 -17.95
N GLN A 102 4.30 0.56 -18.97
CA GLN A 102 3.55 1.06 -20.13
C GLN A 102 2.73 -0.04 -20.82
N GLN A 103 3.21 -1.29 -20.84
CA GLN A 103 2.46 -2.42 -21.40
C GLN A 103 1.11 -2.66 -20.71
N TYR A 104 0.95 -2.29 -19.43
CA TYR A 104 -0.31 -2.48 -18.69
C TYR A 104 -1.27 -1.30 -18.84
N PHE A 105 -0.79 -0.13 -19.27
CA PHE A 105 -1.59 1.10 -19.36
C PHE A 105 -1.83 1.57 -20.81
N ASN A 106 -0.97 1.16 -21.75
CA ASN A 106 -1.08 1.54 -23.16
C ASN A 106 -1.95 0.59 -24.00
N GLU A 107 -2.52 -0.46 -23.40
CA GLU A 107 -3.56 -1.24 -24.06
C GLU A 107 -4.83 -0.38 -24.17
N GLN A 108 -5.20 0.00 -25.40
CA GLN A 108 -6.39 0.82 -25.69
C GLN A 108 -7.71 0.11 -25.31
N GLU A 109 -7.66 -1.18 -25.04
CA GLU A 109 -8.74 -1.98 -24.47
C GLU A 109 -8.23 -2.68 -23.22
N LEU A 110 -8.22 -1.97 -22.08
CA LEU A 110 -8.39 -2.65 -20.81
C LEU A 110 -9.79 -3.27 -20.85
N ASP A 111 -9.85 -4.54 -21.25
CA ASP A 111 -11.05 -5.33 -21.13
C ASP A 111 -11.34 -5.52 -19.63
N LEU A 112 -12.12 -4.60 -19.09
CA LEU A 112 -12.54 -4.60 -17.69
C LEU A 112 -13.54 -5.73 -17.41
N GLU A 113 -13.95 -6.52 -18.40
CA GLU A 113 -14.70 -7.74 -18.15
C GLU A 113 -13.83 -8.72 -17.36
N CYS A 114 -14.32 -9.07 -16.17
CA CYS A 114 -13.76 -10.19 -15.43
C CYS A 114 -14.04 -11.49 -16.20
N LYS A 115 -13.10 -11.93 -17.06
CA LYS A 115 -13.16 -13.21 -17.80
C LYS A 115 -12.95 -14.44 -16.90
N ARG A 116 -13.46 -14.42 -15.66
CA ARG A 116 -13.32 -15.57 -14.76
C ARG A 116 -14.35 -16.64 -15.10
N GLU A 117 -13.86 -17.78 -15.59
CA GLU A 117 -14.48 -19.06 -15.23
C GLU A 117 -14.61 -19.12 -13.69
N PRO A 118 -15.69 -19.70 -13.16
CA PRO A 118 -15.98 -19.69 -11.73
C PRO A 118 -14.85 -20.41 -10.98
N LEU A 119 -13.94 -19.63 -10.41
CA LEU A 119 -12.85 -20.17 -9.59
C LEU A 119 -13.46 -20.68 -8.29
N PHE A 120 -13.36 -22.00 -8.11
CA PHE A 120 -13.80 -22.76 -6.95
C PHE A 120 -13.48 -22.08 -5.61
N GLY A 121 -14.50 -22.12 -4.73
CA GLY A 121 -14.48 -21.97 -3.27
C GLY A 121 -13.24 -21.36 -2.63
N PHE A 122 -13.19 -20.04 -2.53
CA PHE A 122 -12.31 -19.34 -1.59
C PHE A 122 -13.09 -18.99 -0.32
N GLU A 123 -12.75 -19.64 0.79
CA GLU A 123 -13.09 -19.17 2.13
C GLU A 123 -12.37 -17.83 2.36
N THR A 124 -13.14 -16.74 2.38
CA THR A 124 -12.61 -15.40 2.71
C THR A 124 -13.18 -14.97 4.05
N CYS A 125 -12.30 -14.85 5.06
CA CYS A 125 -12.66 -14.27 6.35
C CYS A 125 -12.90 -12.77 6.17
N HIS A 126 -14.15 -12.33 6.27
CA HIS A 126 -14.51 -10.92 6.33
C HIS A 126 -14.06 -10.31 7.67
N LEU A 127 -12.92 -9.62 7.69
CA LEU A 127 -12.65 -8.58 8.69
C LEU A 127 -12.87 -7.21 8.07
N SER A 128 -14.09 -6.68 8.21
CA SER A 128 -14.42 -5.29 7.91
C SER A 128 -13.85 -4.38 8.99
N TYR A 129 -12.62 -3.88 8.79
CA TYR A 129 -11.95 -2.98 9.74
C TYR A 129 -12.57 -1.57 9.86
N PHE A 130 -13.55 -1.19 9.03
CA PHE A 130 -13.99 0.20 8.91
C PHE A 130 -15.42 0.49 9.37
N TYR A 131 -16.17 -0.47 9.90
CA TYR A 131 -17.45 -0.19 10.56
C TYR A 131 -17.81 -1.29 11.58
N GLN A 132 -17.56 -1.05 12.87
CA GLN A 132 -18.11 -1.88 13.95
C GLN A 132 -19.35 -1.20 14.51
N ASN A 133 -20.52 -1.61 14.02
CA ASN A 133 -21.77 -1.34 14.72
C ASN A 133 -21.94 -2.41 15.84
N PRO A 134 -22.00 -2.05 17.12
CA PRO A 134 -22.00 -3.02 18.23
C PRO A 134 -23.24 -3.93 18.30
N GLU A 135 -24.29 -3.63 17.54
CA GLU A 135 -25.56 -4.38 17.62
C GLU A 135 -25.66 -5.59 16.70
N ILE A 136 -24.72 -5.77 15.77
CA ILE A 136 -24.73 -6.92 14.86
C ILE A 136 -23.90 -8.04 15.50
N ARG A 137 -24.57 -8.84 16.34
CA ARG A 137 -24.02 -10.11 16.83
C ARG A 137 -23.60 -10.95 15.64
N ALA A 138 -22.35 -11.43 15.66
CA ALA A 138 -21.81 -12.39 14.72
C ALA A 138 -22.64 -13.69 14.75
N GLY A 139 -23.66 -13.74 13.91
CA GLY A 139 -24.33 -14.96 13.51
C GLY A 139 -23.66 -15.45 12.22
N HIS A 140 -23.32 -16.74 12.16
CA HIS A 140 -23.04 -17.40 10.89
C HIS A 140 -24.28 -17.31 10.01
N ILE A 141 -24.33 -16.28 9.17
CA ILE A 141 -25.35 -16.11 8.15
C ILE A 141 -24.73 -16.64 6.86
N TYR A 142 -25.21 -17.81 6.44
CA TYR A 142 -25.02 -18.33 5.11
C TYR A 142 -25.68 -17.34 4.14
N SER A 143 -24.88 -16.54 3.43
CA SER A 143 -25.39 -15.56 2.47
C SER A 143 -24.55 -15.61 1.20
N ASP A 144 -25.21 -15.97 0.09
CA ASP A 144 -24.78 -15.81 -1.30
C ASP A 144 -24.61 -14.30 -1.63
N ASP A 145 -23.71 -13.60 -0.95
CA ASP A 145 -23.67 -12.13 -0.94
C ASP A 145 -22.70 -11.54 -1.99
N PHE A 146 -22.80 -12.02 -3.23
CA PHE A 146 -22.25 -11.31 -4.40
C PHE A 146 -23.01 -10.01 -4.71
N GLU A 147 -24.13 -9.73 -4.02
CA GLU A 147 -24.95 -8.54 -4.26
C GLU A 147 -24.37 -7.23 -3.66
N ASN A 148 -23.41 -7.30 -2.73
CA ASN A 148 -22.89 -6.11 -2.06
C ASN A 148 -21.66 -5.47 -2.74
N VAL A 149 -20.94 -6.21 -3.60
CA VAL A 149 -19.77 -5.68 -4.35
C VAL A 149 -20.16 -4.61 -5.37
N PRO A 150 -21.26 -4.77 -6.16
CA PRO A 150 -21.73 -3.71 -7.06
C PRO A 150 -22.10 -2.42 -6.32
N ILE A 151 -22.71 -2.55 -5.13
CA ILE A 151 -23.18 -1.42 -4.32
C ILE A 151 -21.98 -0.61 -3.79
N LEU A 152 -20.93 -1.27 -3.31
CA LEU A 152 -19.73 -0.59 -2.82
C LEU A 152 -18.98 0.15 -3.94
N LEU A 153 -18.89 -0.43 -5.13
CA LEU A 153 -18.27 0.22 -6.28
C LEU A 153 -19.06 1.45 -6.74
N LEU A 154 -20.40 1.36 -6.77
CA LEU A 154 -21.27 2.51 -7.06
C LEU A 154 -21.15 3.61 -6.01
N GLN A 155 -21.05 3.25 -4.74
CA GLN A 155 -20.84 4.19 -3.62
C GLN A 155 -19.51 4.95 -3.79
N LEU A 156 -18.41 4.23 -4.03
CA LEU A 156 -17.08 4.82 -4.23
C LEU A 156 -17.03 5.70 -5.49
N LEU A 157 -17.70 5.29 -6.57
CA LEU A 157 -17.81 6.10 -7.79
C LEU A 157 -18.60 7.39 -7.54
N TYR A 158 -19.74 7.30 -6.83
CA TYR A 158 -20.53 8.47 -6.45
C TYR A 158 -19.72 9.43 -5.56
N GLU A 159 -19.05 8.90 -4.55
CA GLU A 159 -18.23 9.68 -3.61
C GLU A 159 -16.98 10.29 -4.28
N SER A 160 -16.44 9.65 -5.32
CA SER A 160 -15.30 10.18 -6.06
C SER A 160 -15.61 11.48 -6.82
N GLN A 161 -16.90 11.76 -7.09
CA GLN A 161 -17.37 12.86 -7.95
C GLN A 161 -16.68 12.91 -9.32
N ASN A 162 -16.09 11.80 -9.77
CA ASN A 162 -15.34 11.74 -11.02
C ASN A 162 -16.30 11.46 -12.18
N THR A 163 -16.67 12.54 -12.88
CA THR A 163 -17.62 12.48 -13.99
C THR A 163 -17.17 11.56 -15.12
N THR A 164 -15.86 11.47 -15.36
CA THR A 164 -15.28 10.61 -16.40
C THR A 164 -15.47 9.13 -16.05
N LEU A 165 -15.21 8.74 -14.80
CA LEU A 165 -15.40 7.36 -14.35
C LEU A 165 -16.88 6.94 -14.38
N CYS A 166 -17.78 7.84 -13.97
CA CYS A 166 -19.22 7.59 -14.06
C CYS A 166 -19.70 7.40 -15.51
N GLN A 167 -19.15 8.16 -16.46
CA GLN A 167 -19.46 8.02 -17.89
C GLN A 167 -18.97 6.69 -18.46
N VAL A 168 -17.74 6.29 -18.12
CA VAL A 168 -17.17 5.00 -18.56
C VAL A 168 -18.01 3.83 -18.04
N LEU A 169 -18.41 3.86 -16.76
CA LEU A 169 -19.28 2.82 -16.20
C LEU A 169 -20.64 2.77 -16.91
N ALA A 170 -21.28 3.92 -17.11
CA ALA A 170 -22.59 3.98 -17.76
C ALA A 170 -22.56 3.45 -19.20
N GLN A 171 -21.48 3.73 -19.94
CA GLN A 171 -21.28 3.20 -21.30
C GLN A 171 -21.06 1.68 -21.30
N SER A 172 -20.31 1.16 -20.33
CA SER A 172 -20.10 -0.29 -20.19
C SER A 172 -21.42 -1.04 -19.98
N ILE A 173 -22.35 -0.50 -19.18
CA ILE A 173 -23.66 -1.14 -18.93
C ILE A 173 -24.58 -1.04 -20.16
N ASN A 174 -24.60 0.09 -20.86
CA ASN A 174 -25.48 0.31 -22.01
C ASN A 174 -25.21 -0.63 -23.19
N ASN A 175 -23.99 -1.15 -23.31
CA ASN A 175 -23.64 -2.10 -24.38
C ASN A 175 -24.29 -3.49 -24.20
N HIS A 176 -25.00 -3.73 -23.09
CA HIS A 176 -25.63 -5.02 -22.76
C HIS A 176 -27.15 -4.95 -22.51
N SER A 177 -27.83 -3.84 -22.87
CA SER A 177 -29.31 -3.74 -22.86
C SER A 177 -29.94 -4.00 -24.22
#